data_AF-A8Q189-F1
#
_entry.id   AF-A8Q189-F1
#
_cell.length_a   1.000
_cell.length_b   1.000
_cell.length_c   1.000
_cell.angle_alpha   90.00
_cell.angle_beta   90.00
_cell.angle_gamma   90.00
#
_symmetry.space_group_name_H-M   'P 1'
#
loop_
_entity.id
_entity.type
_entity.pdbx_description
1 polymer ?
#
loop_
_entity_poly.entity_id
_entity_poly.type
_entity_poly.pdbx_seq_one_letter_code
_entity_poly.pdbx_strand_id
1 'polypeptide(L)'
;MRPLFHFSGPEFECDAEIDRLAAAGADPEPQGAFLHLKSLLLDFYRGEELHPNHIALNGLEHVISVSVAPSSSGDKNKSASAPGENDLASLYRSAGVSPQTSGVSAVHRCEPRKIHFRVYTIKMIASGSKTPHIELEPCGPSFDFELRRRLAASADRMTQALKRPKTAEQKNTQGKGKRKNIDTDDMGDMVGRVHLGRQDLSTLQVKKMKGLRGQPEFDAEDRTDPALDESMDDEDVEEEDEDYGEDEE
;
A
#
# COMPACT_ATOMS: atom_id res chain seq x y z
N MET A 1 -26.70 -5.02 9.50
CA MET A 1 -25.41 -5.54 9.99
C MET A 1 -24.62 -6.04 8.80
N ARG A 2 -23.33 -5.74 8.73
CA ARG A 2 -22.46 -6.24 7.67
C ARG A 2 -21.96 -7.65 8.06
N PRO A 3 -22.28 -8.70 7.28
CA PRO A 3 -21.77 -10.04 7.55
C PRO A 3 -20.25 -10.08 7.35
N LEU A 4 -19.58 -10.92 8.13
CA LEU A 4 -18.18 -11.25 7.87
C LEU A 4 -18.12 -12.24 6.70
N PHE A 5 -17.24 -11.96 5.74
CA PHE A 5 -17.03 -12.84 4.59
C PHE A 5 -15.71 -13.58 4.72
N HIS A 6 -15.75 -14.88 4.46
CA HIS A 6 -14.57 -15.71 4.28
C HIS A 6 -14.61 -16.31 2.88
N PHE A 7 -13.60 -15.98 2.06
CA PHE A 7 -13.41 -16.57 0.74
C PHE A 7 -12.18 -17.48 0.79
N SER A 8 -12.32 -18.74 0.40
CA SER A 8 -11.21 -19.68 0.36
C SER A 8 -11.03 -20.30 -1.02
N GLY A 9 -9.79 -20.31 -1.49
CA GLY A 9 -9.37 -20.85 -2.78
C GLY A 9 -8.46 -19.86 -3.51
N PRO A 10 -7.41 -20.35 -4.22
CA PRO A 10 -6.51 -19.49 -4.98
C PRO A 10 -7.25 -18.70 -6.07
N GLU A 11 -8.40 -19.18 -6.52
CA GLU A 11 -9.21 -18.53 -7.55
C GLU A 11 -9.84 -17.20 -7.08
N PHE A 12 -9.98 -17.00 -5.76
CA PHE A 12 -10.50 -15.75 -5.19
C PHE A 12 -9.40 -14.76 -4.79
N GLU A 13 -8.14 -15.17 -4.86
CA GLU A 13 -7.01 -14.29 -4.65
C GLU A 13 -6.82 -13.39 -5.87
N CYS A 14 -6.51 -12.13 -5.60
CA CYS A 14 -6.14 -11.17 -6.61
C CYS A 14 -4.69 -10.83 -6.31
N ASP A 15 -3.78 -11.10 -7.25
CA ASP A 15 -2.40 -10.68 -7.09
C ASP A 15 -2.36 -9.15 -6.99
N ALA A 16 -1.58 -8.63 -6.04
CA ALA A 16 -1.55 -7.21 -5.72
C ALA A 16 -1.02 -6.34 -6.87
N GLU A 17 -0.37 -6.95 -7.86
CA GLU A 17 0.21 -6.29 -9.04
C GLU A 17 -0.75 -6.20 -10.23
N ILE A 18 -1.94 -6.82 -10.13
CA ILE A 18 -2.92 -6.86 -11.22
C ILE A 18 -3.66 -5.51 -11.36
N ASP A 19 -3.96 -5.13 -12.61
CA ASP A 19 -4.72 -3.93 -12.95
C ASP A 19 -6.08 -3.89 -12.21
N ARG A 20 -6.53 -2.70 -11.82
CA ARG A 20 -7.78 -2.52 -11.04
C ARG A 20 -9.01 -3.05 -11.77
N LEU A 21 -8.97 -3.04 -13.10
CA LEU A 21 -10.00 -3.59 -13.98
C LEU A 21 -10.07 -5.11 -13.91
N ALA A 22 -8.91 -5.74 -13.89
CA ALA A 22 -8.74 -7.18 -13.77
C ALA A 22 -9.15 -7.68 -12.38
N ALA A 23 -8.79 -6.95 -11.32
CA ALA A 23 -9.27 -7.19 -9.95
C ALA A 23 -10.81 -7.11 -9.82
N ALA A 24 -11.46 -6.30 -10.66
CA ALA A 24 -12.91 -6.18 -10.72
C ALA A 24 -13.59 -7.24 -11.61
N GLY A 25 -12.83 -8.18 -12.17
CA GLY A 25 -13.35 -9.28 -13.00
C GLY A 25 -13.75 -8.86 -14.42
N ALA A 26 -13.25 -7.71 -14.90
CA ALA A 26 -13.47 -7.26 -16.29
C ALA A 26 -12.73 -8.16 -17.31
N ASP A 27 -11.68 -8.85 -16.88
CA ASP A 27 -10.92 -9.75 -17.73
C ASP A 27 -11.76 -10.97 -18.14
N PRO A 28 -11.58 -11.47 -19.38
CA PRO A 28 -12.26 -12.66 -19.89
C PRO A 28 -11.68 -13.98 -19.34
N GLU A 29 -10.62 -13.94 -18.54
CA GLU A 29 -9.94 -15.11 -17.97
C GLU A 29 -10.82 -15.86 -16.93
N PRO A 30 -10.65 -17.18 -16.72
CA PRO A 30 -11.40 -17.94 -15.70
C PRO A 30 -11.33 -17.33 -14.30
N GLN A 31 -10.17 -16.81 -13.87
CA GLN A 31 -10.02 -16.15 -12.56
C GLN A 31 -10.93 -14.90 -12.43
N GLY A 32 -11.10 -14.16 -13.53
CA GLY A 32 -12.02 -13.02 -13.58
C GLY A 32 -13.48 -13.40 -13.28
N ALA A 33 -13.88 -14.66 -13.51
CA ALA A 33 -15.22 -15.14 -13.15
C ALA A 33 -15.42 -15.25 -11.63
N PHE A 34 -14.40 -15.75 -10.91
CA PHE A 34 -14.42 -15.88 -9.45
C PHE A 34 -14.32 -14.52 -8.77
N LEU A 35 -13.50 -13.61 -9.30
CA LEU A 35 -13.41 -12.23 -8.83
C LEU A 35 -14.74 -11.48 -9.02
N HIS A 36 -15.41 -11.67 -10.16
CA HIS A 36 -16.74 -11.10 -10.39
C HIS A 36 -17.76 -11.67 -9.39
N LEU A 37 -17.78 -12.99 -9.16
CA LEU A 37 -18.66 -13.60 -8.16
C LEU A 37 -18.38 -13.06 -6.75
N LYS A 38 -17.11 -12.90 -6.38
CA LYS A 38 -16.69 -12.31 -5.10
C LYS A 38 -17.22 -10.89 -4.95
N SER A 39 -17.04 -10.05 -5.98
CA SER A 39 -17.57 -8.69 -6.00
C SER A 39 -19.10 -8.67 -5.88
N LEU A 40 -19.79 -9.57 -6.59
CA LEU A 40 -21.25 -9.68 -6.55
C LEU A 40 -21.76 -10.04 -5.16
N LEU A 41 -21.15 -11.04 -4.50
CA LEU A 41 -21.54 -11.47 -3.16
C LEU A 41 -21.27 -10.39 -2.12
N LEU A 42 -20.12 -9.70 -2.22
CA LEU A 42 -19.81 -8.57 -1.34
C LEU A 42 -20.81 -7.42 -1.51
N ASP A 43 -21.18 -7.07 -2.73
CA ASP A 43 -22.13 -5.98 -3.00
C ASP A 43 -23.57 -6.35 -2.60
N PHE A 44 -24.00 -7.60 -2.82
CA PHE A 44 -25.33 -8.05 -2.44
C PHE A 44 -25.54 -8.09 -0.93
N TYR A 45 -24.52 -8.48 -0.17
CA TYR A 45 -24.63 -8.68 1.28
C TYR A 45 -23.99 -7.56 2.12
N ARG A 46 -23.43 -6.48 1.55
CA ARG A 46 -22.79 -5.41 2.35
C ARG A 46 -23.76 -4.68 3.29
N GLY A 47 -25.05 -4.59 2.92
CA GLY A 47 -26.04 -3.83 3.67
C GLY A 47 -25.77 -2.32 3.65
N GLU A 48 -26.14 -1.63 4.72
CA GLU A 48 -25.89 -0.19 4.90
C GLU A 48 -24.42 0.08 5.26
N GLU A 49 -23.81 1.03 4.56
CA GLU A 49 -22.46 1.49 4.87
C GLU A 49 -22.47 2.40 6.10
N LEU A 50 -21.98 1.90 7.21
CA LEU A 50 -21.76 2.70 8.42
C LEU A 50 -20.61 3.69 8.19
N HIS A 51 -20.63 4.79 8.94
CA HIS A 51 -19.52 5.74 8.97
C HIS A 51 -18.18 5.01 9.24
N PRO A 52 -17.09 5.43 8.57
CA PRO A 52 -15.82 4.72 8.64
C PRO A 52 -15.37 4.54 10.10
N ASN A 53 -14.98 3.32 10.43
CA ASN A 53 -14.37 2.88 11.70
C ASN A 53 -15.31 2.66 12.91
N HIS A 54 -16.63 2.77 12.75
CA HIS A 54 -17.56 2.46 13.85
C HIS A 54 -18.39 1.20 13.55
N ILE A 55 -17.97 0.05 14.09
CA ILE A 55 -18.74 -1.20 14.06
C ILE A 55 -19.00 -1.68 15.49
N ALA A 56 -20.26 -2.03 15.79
CA ALA A 56 -20.61 -2.61 17.07
C ALA A 56 -20.19 -4.08 17.12
N LEU A 57 -19.40 -4.47 18.12
CA LEU A 57 -18.93 -5.86 18.29
C LEU A 57 -20.07 -6.85 18.48
N ASN A 58 -21.16 -6.42 19.13
CA ASN A 58 -22.38 -7.23 19.28
C ASN A 58 -23.05 -7.56 17.94
N GLY A 59 -22.75 -6.83 16.87
CA GLY A 59 -23.30 -7.10 15.54
C GLY A 59 -22.52 -8.14 14.73
N LEU A 60 -21.43 -8.69 15.27
CA LEU A 60 -20.64 -9.75 14.64
C LEU A 60 -21.22 -11.12 15.00
N GLU A 61 -22.41 -11.42 14.47
CA GLU A 61 -23.14 -12.64 14.81
C GLU A 61 -22.92 -13.79 13.81
N HIS A 62 -22.71 -13.48 12.53
CA HIS A 62 -22.67 -14.49 11.47
C HIS A 62 -21.55 -14.27 10.45
N VAL A 63 -21.04 -15.39 9.92
CA VAL A 63 -20.03 -15.46 8.86
C VAL A 63 -20.61 -16.18 7.65
N ILE A 64 -20.42 -15.59 6.48
CA ILE A 64 -20.67 -16.23 5.19
C ILE A 64 -19.35 -16.79 4.68
N SER A 65 -19.26 -18.11 4.55
CA SER A 65 -18.10 -18.80 3.99
C SER A 65 -18.40 -19.22 2.56
N VAL A 66 -17.52 -18.84 1.64
CA VAL A 66 -17.57 -19.17 0.23
C VAL A 66 -16.28 -19.89 -0.12
N SER A 67 -16.37 -21.19 -0.38
CA SER A 67 -15.21 -22.03 -0.71
C SER A 67 -15.34 -22.66 -2.08
N VAL A 68 -14.23 -22.68 -2.84
CA VAL A 68 -14.17 -23.45 -4.08
C VAL A 68 -13.85 -24.91 -3.74
N ALA A 69 -14.58 -25.85 -4.33
CA ALA A 69 -14.25 -27.27 -4.19
C ALA A 69 -12.89 -27.54 -4.83
N PRO A 70 -12.01 -28.33 -4.19
CA PRO A 70 -10.73 -28.70 -4.78
C PRO A 70 -10.98 -29.40 -6.11
N SER A 71 -10.21 -29.01 -7.13
CA SER A 71 -10.27 -29.64 -8.43
C SER A 71 -9.95 -31.13 -8.28
N SER A 72 -10.91 -32.01 -8.56
CA SER A 72 -10.69 -33.47 -8.51
C SER A 72 -9.77 -33.97 -9.63
N SER A 73 -9.19 -33.08 -10.42
CA SER A 73 -8.06 -33.37 -11.29
C SER A 73 -6.81 -33.48 -10.43
N GLY A 74 -6.47 -34.71 -10.03
CA GLY A 74 -5.13 -35.08 -9.58
C GLY A 74 -4.07 -34.94 -10.68
N ASP A 75 -4.07 -33.84 -11.41
CA ASP A 75 -3.00 -33.46 -12.33
C ASP A 75 -1.98 -32.64 -11.56
N LYS A 76 -1.14 -33.35 -10.79
CA LYS A 76 0.18 -32.86 -10.38
C LYS A 76 1.13 -32.65 -11.57
N ASN A 77 0.62 -32.69 -12.80
CA ASN A 77 1.35 -32.49 -14.04
C ASN A 77 0.86 -31.22 -14.77
N LYS A 78 0.71 -30.12 -14.03
CA LYS A 78 0.71 -28.76 -14.59
C LYS A 78 1.77 -27.89 -13.92
N SER A 79 2.94 -28.48 -13.66
CA SER A 79 4.19 -27.71 -13.68
C SER A 79 4.35 -27.21 -15.11
N ALA A 80 4.24 -25.89 -15.32
CA ALA A 80 4.46 -25.24 -16.61
C ALA A 80 3.84 -26.03 -17.78
N SER A 81 2.55 -25.83 -18.06
CA SER A 81 2.06 -26.19 -19.40
C SER A 81 2.88 -25.38 -20.39
N ALA A 82 3.91 -26.02 -20.95
CA ALA A 82 4.50 -25.66 -22.22
C ALA A 82 3.33 -25.32 -23.15
N PRO A 83 3.41 -24.20 -23.90
CA PRO A 83 2.29 -23.78 -24.72
C PRO A 83 1.98 -24.94 -25.67
N GLY A 84 0.80 -25.55 -25.50
CA GLY A 84 0.31 -26.53 -26.45
C GLY A 84 0.30 -25.83 -27.81
N GLU A 85 0.89 -26.48 -28.82
CA GLU A 85 1.23 -25.95 -30.14
C GLU A 85 0.07 -25.26 -30.91
N ASN A 86 -1.15 -25.19 -30.37
CA ASN A 86 -2.33 -24.70 -31.07
C ASN A 86 -3.24 -23.74 -30.27
N ASP A 87 -2.76 -23.10 -29.19
CA ASP A 87 -3.56 -22.03 -28.57
C ASP A 87 -3.35 -20.69 -29.30
N LEU A 88 -4.10 -20.48 -30.39
CA LEU A 88 -4.11 -19.24 -31.19
C LEU A 88 -4.20 -17.98 -30.32
N ALA A 89 -4.92 -18.04 -29.19
CA ALA A 89 -5.07 -16.93 -28.26
C ALA A 89 -3.76 -16.50 -27.60
N SER A 90 -2.87 -17.45 -27.33
CA SER A 90 -1.52 -17.24 -26.80
C SER A 90 -0.62 -16.53 -27.82
N LEU A 91 -0.68 -16.95 -29.09
CA LEU A 91 0.05 -16.30 -30.18
C LEU A 91 -0.44 -14.86 -30.45
N TYR A 92 -1.74 -14.60 -30.37
CA TYR A 92 -2.25 -13.22 -30.52
C TYR A 92 -1.80 -12.32 -29.36
N ARG A 93 -1.76 -12.85 -28.13
CA ARG A 93 -1.26 -12.13 -26.96
C ARG A 93 0.24 -11.81 -27.09
N SER A 94 1.06 -12.74 -27.59
CA SER A 94 2.50 -12.52 -27.79
C SER A 94 2.80 -11.61 -29.00
N ALA A 95 1.94 -11.60 -30.02
CA ALA A 95 2.06 -10.72 -31.18
C ALA A 95 1.63 -9.26 -30.90
N GLY A 96 1.18 -8.93 -29.68
CA GLY A 96 0.71 -7.58 -29.33
C GLY A 96 -0.56 -7.15 -30.07
N VAL A 97 -1.21 -8.07 -30.79
CA VAL A 97 -2.47 -7.84 -31.47
C VAL A 97 -3.58 -8.22 -30.50
N SER A 98 -4.21 -7.22 -29.87
CA SER A 98 -5.45 -7.48 -29.13
C SER A 98 -6.42 -8.14 -30.09
N PRO A 99 -7.03 -9.30 -29.76
CA PRO A 99 -7.99 -9.90 -30.66
C PRO A 99 -9.16 -8.91 -30.75
N GLN A 100 -9.25 -8.18 -31.88
CA GLN A 100 -10.48 -7.50 -32.25
C GLN A 100 -11.48 -8.58 -32.62
N THR A 101 -12.11 -9.15 -31.59
CA THR A 101 -13.19 -10.11 -31.73
C THR A 101 -14.44 -9.34 -32.15
N SER A 102 -14.52 -9.00 -33.43
CA SER A 102 -15.76 -8.56 -34.05
C SER A 102 -16.69 -9.78 -34.12
N GLY A 103 -17.58 -9.92 -33.14
CA GLY A 103 -18.73 -10.84 -33.22
C GLY A 103 -18.75 -12.07 -32.29
N VAL A 104 -17.91 -12.15 -31.26
CA VAL A 104 -17.99 -13.25 -30.28
C VAL A 104 -18.99 -12.86 -29.20
N SER A 105 -19.96 -13.75 -28.92
CA SER A 105 -20.98 -13.53 -27.90
C SER A 105 -20.36 -12.99 -26.61
N ALA A 106 -20.83 -11.85 -26.11
CA ALA A 106 -20.32 -11.21 -24.87
C ALA A 106 -20.41 -12.12 -23.62
N VAL A 107 -21.08 -13.27 -23.76
CA VAL A 107 -21.23 -14.30 -22.75
C VAL A 107 -20.07 -15.29 -22.83
N HIS A 108 -19.16 -15.21 -21.87
CA HIS A 108 -18.05 -16.15 -21.67
C HIS A 108 -18.54 -17.42 -20.97
N ARG A 109 -18.08 -18.59 -21.44
CA ARG A 109 -18.29 -19.87 -20.76
C ARG A 109 -17.22 -20.05 -19.68
N CYS A 110 -17.64 -20.41 -18.47
CA CYS A 110 -16.75 -20.69 -17.35
C CYS A 110 -16.47 -22.19 -17.27
N GLU A 111 -15.30 -22.56 -16.77
CA GLU A 111 -15.04 -23.96 -16.40
C GLU A 111 -15.95 -24.33 -15.21
N PRO A 112 -16.68 -25.46 -15.28
CA PRO A 112 -17.59 -25.86 -14.22
C PRO A 112 -16.80 -26.19 -12.95
N ARG A 113 -16.91 -25.32 -11.96
CA ARG A 113 -16.31 -25.48 -10.62
C ARG A 113 -17.41 -25.34 -9.59
N LYS A 114 -17.45 -26.30 -8.65
CA LYS A 114 -18.39 -26.28 -7.54
C LYS A 114 -17.92 -25.27 -6.50
N ILE A 115 -18.84 -24.43 -6.04
CA ILE A 115 -18.61 -23.45 -4.99
C ILE A 115 -19.59 -23.72 -3.87
N HIS A 116 -19.08 -23.91 -2.67
CA HIS A 116 -19.90 -24.09 -1.49
C HIS A 116 -20.13 -22.73 -0.83
N PHE A 117 -21.40 -22.39 -0.68
CA PHE A 117 -21.85 -21.27 0.11
C PHE A 117 -22.45 -21.82 1.40
N ARG A 118 -21.92 -21.35 2.53
CA ARG A 118 -22.32 -21.80 3.87
C ARG A 118 -22.43 -20.59 4.79
N VAL A 119 -23.40 -20.61 5.69
CA VAL A 119 -23.63 -19.55 6.68
C VAL A 119 -23.51 -20.14 8.08
N TYR A 120 -22.66 -19.53 8.88
CA TYR A 120 -22.37 -19.94 10.25
C TYR A 120 -22.67 -18.80 11.22
N THR A 121 -23.22 -19.11 12.38
CA THR A 121 -23.29 -18.22 13.54
C THR A 121 -22.01 -18.38 14.37
N ILE A 122 -21.52 -17.26 14.89
CA ILE A 122 -20.31 -17.18 15.72
C ILE A 122 -20.71 -17.37 17.19
N LYS A 123 -20.08 -18.33 17.87
CA LYS A 123 -20.10 -18.48 19.33
C LYS A 123 -18.74 -18.10 19.88
N MET A 124 -18.72 -17.08 20.73
CA MET A 124 -17.49 -16.63 21.40
C MET A 124 -17.43 -17.20 22.81
N ILE A 125 -16.49 -18.11 23.04
CA ILE A 125 -16.24 -18.77 24.33
C ILE A 125 -15.05 -18.08 25.01
N ALA A 126 -15.11 -17.93 26.33
CA ALA A 126 -14.01 -17.37 27.11
C ALA A 126 -12.76 -18.27 27.02
N SER A 127 -11.64 -17.71 26.53
CA SER A 127 -10.37 -18.41 26.30
C SER A 127 -9.30 -18.12 27.37
N GLY A 128 -9.58 -17.19 28.30
CA GLY A 128 -8.59 -16.69 29.27
C GLY A 128 -7.61 -15.65 28.73
N SER A 129 -7.65 -15.34 27.43
CA SER A 129 -6.89 -14.25 26.79
C SER A 129 -7.81 -13.11 26.34
N LYS A 130 -7.24 -12.03 25.79
CA LYS A 130 -8.01 -10.90 25.24
C LYS A 130 -8.86 -11.30 24.02
N THR A 131 -8.50 -12.38 23.32
CA THR A 131 -9.21 -12.86 22.13
C THR A 131 -10.00 -14.13 22.46
N PRO A 132 -11.34 -14.13 22.32
CA PRO A 132 -12.17 -15.28 22.66
C PRO A 132 -11.90 -16.47 21.73
N HIS A 133 -12.23 -17.68 22.19
CA HIS A 133 -12.23 -18.86 21.35
C HIS A 133 -13.51 -18.85 20.50
N ILE A 134 -13.38 -19.02 19.19
CA ILE A 134 -14.48 -18.91 18.24
C ILE A 134 -14.92 -20.30 17.81
N GLU A 135 -16.16 -20.66 18.12
CA GLU A 135 -16.85 -21.83 17.58
C GLU A 135 -17.90 -21.39 16.56
N LEU A 136 -18.13 -22.21 15.54
CA LEU A 136 -19.05 -21.92 14.45
C LEU A 136 -20.21 -22.92 14.45
N GLU A 137 -21.44 -22.43 14.46
CA GLU A 137 -22.65 -23.26 14.35
C GLU A 137 -23.33 -22.99 13.00
N PRO A 138 -23.64 -24.01 12.18
CA PRO A 138 -24.34 -23.79 10.91
C PRO A 138 -25.76 -23.27 11.17
N CYS A 139 -26.09 -22.09 10.66
CA CYS A 139 -27.36 -21.42 10.93
C CYS A 139 -28.23 -21.17 9.70
N GLY A 140 -27.68 -21.35 8.50
CA GLY A 140 -28.33 -20.88 7.28
C GLY A 140 -27.88 -21.56 6.00
N PRO A 141 -28.52 -21.19 4.88
CA PRO A 141 -28.68 -22.04 3.73
C PRO A 141 -27.35 -22.51 3.18
N SER A 142 -27.27 -23.82 2.98
CA SER A 142 -26.14 -24.48 2.38
C SER A 142 -26.40 -24.63 0.89
N PHE A 143 -25.80 -23.74 0.09
CA PHE A 143 -25.90 -23.81 -1.37
C PHE A 143 -24.61 -24.38 -1.97
N ASP A 144 -24.79 -25.15 -3.04
CA ASP A 144 -23.70 -25.56 -3.90
C ASP A 144 -23.95 -24.93 -5.28
N PHE A 145 -23.11 -23.98 -5.65
CA PHE A 145 -23.18 -23.28 -6.94
C PHE A 145 -22.21 -23.91 -7.93
N GLU A 146 -22.51 -23.77 -9.22
CA GLU A 146 -21.59 -24.11 -10.30
C GLU A 146 -21.56 -22.95 -11.30
N LEU A 147 -20.36 -22.44 -11.59
CA LEU A 147 -20.21 -21.39 -12.60
C LEU A 147 -20.41 -21.97 -14.00
N ARG A 148 -21.38 -21.44 -14.75
CA ARG A 148 -21.68 -21.89 -16.13
C ARG A 148 -21.33 -20.83 -17.17
N ARG A 149 -21.98 -19.67 -17.12
CA ARG A 149 -21.82 -18.60 -18.09
C ARG A 149 -21.79 -17.26 -17.37
N ARG A 150 -20.98 -16.33 -17.86
CA ARG A 150 -20.93 -14.95 -17.38
C ARG A 150 -20.90 -13.96 -18.52
N LEU A 151 -21.38 -12.76 -18.27
CA LEU A 151 -21.21 -11.60 -19.13
C LEU A 151 -20.24 -10.65 -18.44
N ALA A 152 -19.05 -10.45 -19.00
CA ALA A 152 -18.09 -9.48 -18.47
C ALA A 152 -18.55 -8.06 -18.82
N ALA A 153 -18.30 -7.09 -17.94
CA ALA A 153 -18.53 -5.70 -18.26
C ALA A 153 -17.49 -5.21 -19.26
N SER A 154 -17.86 -4.28 -20.15
CA SER A 154 -16.86 -3.60 -20.99
C SER A 154 -15.94 -2.72 -20.14
N ALA A 155 -14.70 -2.54 -20.57
CA ALA A 155 -13.70 -1.74 -19.84
C ALA A 155 -14.19 -0.31 -19.57
N ASP A 156 -14.84 0.34 -20.55
CA ASP A 156 -15.39 1.69 -20.40
C ASP A 156 -16.50 1.77 -19.35
N ARG A 157 -17.37 0.74 -19.28
CA ARG A 157 -18.44 0.68 -18.29
C ARG A 157 -17.88 0.43 -16.89
N MET A 158 -16.89 -0.45 -16.78
CA MET A 158 -16.23 -0.78 -15.52
C MET A 158 -15.48 0.43 -14.95
N THR A 159 -14.70 1.15 -15.78
CA THR A 159 -13.99 2.36 -15.36
C THR A 159 -14.93 3.46 -14.89
N GLN A 160 -16.08 3.65 -15.56
CA GLN A 160 -17.10 4.60 -15.14
C GLN A 160 -17.73 4.21 -13.80
N ALA A 161 -18.04 2.92 -13.59
CA ALA A 161 -18.66 2.42 -12.36
C ALA A 161 -17.72 2.49 -11.15
N LEU A 162 -16.41 2.24 -11.35
CA LEU A 162 -15.39 2.28 -10.29
C LEU A 162 -14.92 3.69 -9.93
N LYS A 163 -15.49 4.73 -10.54
CA LYS A 163 -15.12 6.12 -10.29
C LYS A 163 -15.58 6.55 -8.90
N ARG A 164 -14.64 6.71 -7.97
CA ARG A 164 -14.92 7.25 -6.64
C ARG A 164 -15.41 8.71 -6.73
N PRO A 165 -16.44 9.09 -5.97
CA PRO A 165 -16.84 10.49 -5.87
C PRO A 165 -15.70 11.30 -5.25
N LYS A 166 -15.54 12.55 -5.71
CA LYS A 166 -14.61 13.48 -5.07
C LYS A 166 -15.24 13.95 -3.76
N THR A 167 -14.87 13.34 -2.64
CA THR A 167 -15.39 13.65 -1.29
C THR A 167 -15.15 15.12 -0.93
N ALA A 168 -15.97 15.69 -0.05
CA ALA A 168 -15.81 17.05 0.45
C ALA A 168 -14.43 17.28 1.13
N GLU A 169 -13.81 16.26 1.73
CA GLU A 169 -12.44 16.34 2.26
C GLU A 169 -11.38 16.59 1.16
N GLN A 170 -11.59 16.05 -0.04
CA GLN A 170 -10.79 16.35 -1.24
C GLN A 170 -11.13 17.73 -1.85
N LYS A 171 -12.22 18.38 -1.39
CA LYS A 171 -12.62 19.73 -1.80
C LYS A 171 -12.22 20.80 -0.78
N ASN A 172 -12.21 20.47 0.52
CA ASN A 172 -11.74 21.34 1.60
C ASN A 172 -10.21 21.43 1.62
N THR A 173 -9.53 20.36 1.19
CA THR A 173 -8.16 20.45 0.65
C THR A 173 -8.25 20.90 -0.81
N GLN A 174 -8.53 22.19 -1.03
CA GLN A 174 -8.88 22.72 -2.36
C GLN A 174 -7.89 22.32 -3.46
N GLY A 175 -8.31 21.35 -4.29
CA GLY A 175 -7.74 21.07 -5.61
C GLY A 175 -6.55 20.11 -5.62
N LYS A 176 -6.80 18.87 -6.06
CA LYS A 176 -5.79 17.86 -6.44
C LYS A 176 -4.81 17.47 -5.32
N GLY A 177 -5.26 16.57 -4.45
CA GLY A 177 -4.39 15.75 -3.60
C GLY A 177 -3.83 16.47 -2.37
N LYS A 178 -3.15 15.70 -1.50
CA LYS A 178 -2.42 16.24 -0.35
C LYS A 178 -1.43 17.28 -0.89
N ARG A 179 -1.62 18.56 -0.53
CA ARG A 179 -0.74 19.64 -0.97
C ARG A 179 0.65 19.35 -0.39
N LYS A 180 1.65 19.16 -1.26
CA LYS A 180 3.02 18.84 -0.83
C LYS A 180 3.50 19.93 0.14
N ASN A 181 4.13 19.52 1.24
CA ASN A 181 4.69 20.40 2.27
C ASN A 181 3.67 21.23 3.08
N ILE A 182 2.38 20.91 3.03
CA ILE A 182 1.35 21.50 3.90
C ILE A 182 0.66 20.33 4.61
N ASP A 183 0.67 20.35 5.93
CA ASP A 183 -0.07 19.39 6.76
C ASP A 183 -1.01 20.13 7.71
N THR A 184 -1.93 19.39 8.31
CA THR A 184 -2.83 19.89 9.36
C THR A 184 -2.47 19.19 10.66
N ASP A 185 -2.15 19.97 11.70
CA ASP A 185 -1.81 19.45 13.02
C ASP A 185 -3.04 18.85 13.72
N ASP A 186 -2.82 18.09 14.79
CA ASP A 186 -3.88 17.47 15.60
C ASP A 186 -4.85 18.53 16.19
N MET A 187 -4.36 19.75 16.40
CA MET A 187 -5.15 20.91 16.82
C MET A 187 -5.94 21.57 15.68
N GLY A 188 -5.76 21.13 14.44
CA GLY A 188 -6.45 21.66 13.25
C GLY A 188 -5.74 22.82 12.55
N ASP A 189 -4.56 23.23 13.01
CA ASP A 189 -3.77 24.31 12.40
C ASP A 189 -3.02 23.85 11.14
N MET A 190 -2.94 24.72 10.13
CA MET A 190 -2.19 24.43 8.90
C MET A 190 -0.71 24.75 9.07
N VAL A 191 0.14 23.73 8.99
CA VAL A 191 1.61 23.85 9.13
C VAL A 191 2.28 23.61 7.78
N GLY A 192 3.16 24.53 7.37
CA GLY A 192 3.97 24.41 6.16
C GLY A 192 5.39 23.98 6.49
N ARG A 193 5.90 22.91 5.86
CA ARG A 193 7.30 22.49 6.02
C ARG A 193 8.19 23.17 4.97
N VAL A 194 9.07 24.05 5.43
CA VAL A 194 10.11 24.66 4.60
C VAL A 194 11.33 23.73 4.58
N HIS A 195 11.74 23.29 3.38
CA HIS A 195 12.96 22.51 3.22
C HIS A 195 14.09 23.47 2.83
N LEU A 196 14.95 23.80 3.79
CA LEU A 196 16.16 24.54 3.50
C LEU A 196 17.18 23.58 2.88
N GLY A 197 17.82 24.01 1.78
CA GLY A 197 18.96 23.29 1.24
C GLY A 197 20.18 23.40 2.15
N ARG A 198 21.17 22.53 1.97
CA ARG A 198 22.48 22.67 2.60
C ARG A 198 23.14 23.98 2.11
N GLN A 199 23.49 24.86 3.04
CA GLN A 199 24.13 26.14 2.72
C GLN A 199 25.65 26.00 2.80
N ASP A 200 26.32 25.93 1.64
CA ASP A 200 27.78 25.90 1.59
C ASP A 200 28.34 27.33 1.57
N LEU A 201 29.14 27.68 2.59
CA LEU A 201 29.72 29.03 2.79
C LEU A 201 31.17 29.13 2.32
N SER A 202 31.77 28.05 1.83
CA SER A 202 33.17 28.01 1.39
C SER A 202 33.44 28.93 0.20
N THR A 203 32.42 29.23 -0.62
CA THR A 203 32.51 30.16 -1.75
C THR A 203 32.33 31.62 -1.34
N LEU A 204 31.94 31.89 -0.09
CA LEU A 204 31.65 33.25 0.37
C LEU A 204 32.95 34.01 0.65
N GLN A 205 33.44 34.76 -0.33
CA GLN A 205 34.56 35.65 -0.11
C GLN A 205 34.10 36.92 0.63
N VAL A 206 34.54 37.08 1.87
CA VAL A 206 34.35 38.32 2.62
C VAL A 206 35.16 39.47 2.02
N LYS A 207 34.63 40.69 2.13
CA LYS A 207 35.36 41.90 1.75
C LYS A 207 36.66 41.94 2.53
N LYS A 208 37.79 41.88 1.83
CA LYS A 208 39.13 42.00 2.43
C LYS A 208 39.33 43.43 2.92
N MET A 209 38.91 43.73 4.15
CA MET A 209 39.12 45.01 4.81
C MET A 209 40.61 45.25 5.06
N LYS A 210 41.04 46.51 5.16
CA LYS A 210 42.46 46.87 5.30
C LYS A 210 43.12 46.17 6.51
N GLY A 211 42.41 46.02 7.62
CA GLY A 211 42.92 45.35 8.83
C GLY A 211 43.02 43.83 8.76
N LEU A 212 42.42 43.17 7.77
CA LEU A 212 42.56 41.71 7.54
C LEU A 212 43.56 41.41 6.41
N ARG A 213 44.22 42.44 5.86
CA ARG A 213 45.24 42.27 4.82
C ARG A 213 46.60 42.26 5.49
N GLY A 214 47.06 41.07 5.86
CA GLY A 214 48.39 40.84 6.44
C GLY A 214 48.43 41.03 7.95
N GLN A 215 49.39 40.38 8.62
CA GLN A 215 49.71 40.76 9.99
C GLN A 215 50.21 42.22 9.98
N PRO A 216 49.83 43.03 10.98
CA PRO A 216 50.49 44.30 11.18
C PRO A 216 51.99 44.03 11.42
N GLU A 217 52.83 44.34 10.43
CA GLU A 217 54.26 44.51 10.67
C GLU A 217 54.38 45.76 11.55
N PHE A 218 54.54 45.55 12.84
CA PHE A 218 55.09 46.55 13.74
C PHE A 218 56.59 46.56 13.49
N ASP A 219 57.15 47.68 13.04
CA ASP A 219 58.60 47.83 12.92
C ASP A 219 59.24 47.52 14.27
N ALA A 220 60.30 46.69 14.27
CA ALA A 220 61.00 46.27 15.48
C ALA A 220 61.69 47.43 16.24
N GLU A 221 61.68 48.65 15.68
CA GLU A 221 62.13 49.87 16.34
C GLU A 221 61.10 50.44 17.34
N ASP A 222 59.83 49.98 17.30
CA ASP A 222 58.82 50.24 18.35
C ASP A 222 58.79 49.13 19.43
N ARG A 223 59.65 48.09 19.30
CA ARG A 223 59.84 47.04 20.33
C ARG A 223 60.90 47.38 21.38
N THR A 224 61.62 48.48 21.22
CA THR A 224 62.51 49.04 22.25
C THR A 224 61.78 50.03 23.15
N ASP A 225 60.67 49.59 23.74
CA ASP A 225 60.17 50.15 25.00
C ASP A 225 60.60 49.20 26.13
N PRO A 226 61.49 49.61 27.04
CA PRO A 226 62.08 48.74 28.08
C PRO A 226 61.10 48.34 29.21
N ALA A 227 59.78 48.42 28.99
CA ALA A 227 58.77 48.13 30.00
C ALA A 227 58.24 46.68 30.01
N LEU A 228 58.71 45.79 29.11
CA LEU A 228 58.16 44.43 28.95
C LEU A 228 59.22 43.32 28.75
N ASP A 229 60.43 43.49 29.29
CA ASP A 229 61.46 42.44 29.33
C ASP A 229 61.88 42.12 30.77
N GLU A 230 60.97 41.53 31.56
CA GLU A 230 61.35 40.66 32.69
C GLU A 230 60.25 39.61 32.97
N SER A 231 60.62 38.33 32.81
CA SER A 231 60.02 37.14 33.41
C SER A 231 58.61 36.70 32.97
N MET A 232 58.55 35.66 32.14
CA MET A 232 57.84 34.44 32.52
C MET A 232 58.30 33.29 31.62
N ASP A 233 58.97 32.33 32.28
CA ASP A 233 59.49 31.06 31.78
C ASP A 233 58.50 30.34 30.84
N ASP A 234 59.06 29.84 29.74
CA ASP A 234 58.55 28.68 29.01
C ASP A 234 58.61 27.45 29.94
N GLU A 235 57.50 27.08 30.57
CA GLU A 235 57.28 25.71 31.03
C GLU A 235 56.41 24.99 30.00
N ASP A 236 57.07 24.08 29.26
CA ASP A 236 56.48 23.08 28.38
C ASP A 236 55.34 22.33 29.09
N VAL A 237 54.10 22.57 28.68
CA VAL A 237 52.97 21.68 29.02
C VAL A 237 52.81 20.69 27.87
N GLU A 238 53.32 19.49 28.08
CA GLU A 238 52.99 18.30 27.29
C GLU A 238 51.46 18.07 27.39
N GLU A 239 50.72 18.30 26.31
CA GLU A 239 49.33 17.82 26.22
C GLU A 239 49.36 16.32 25.87
N GLU A 240 49.18 15.49 26.90
CA GLU A 240 48.80 14.09 26.78
C GLU A 240 47.37 14.01 26.20
N ASP A 241 47.25 13.48 24.98
CA ASP A 241 45.97 13.08 24.40
C ASP A 241 45.45 11.81 25.12
N GLU A 242 44.75 11.99 26.26
CA GLU A 242 43.96 10.94 26.91
C GLU A 242 42.49 10.91 26.42
N ASP A 243 42.23 9.87 25.62
CA ASP A 243 41.00 9.10 25.42
C ASP A 243 39.72 9.45 26.22
N TYR A 244 38.61 9.66 25.50
CA TYR A 244 37.27 9.24 25.97
C TYR A 244 36.43 8.71 24.81
N GLY A 245 36.48 7.39 24.63
CA GLY A 245 35.30 6.50 24.71
C GLY A 245 34.04 6.91 23.95
N GLU A 246 33.82 6.26 22.81
CA GLU A 246 32.54 6.22 22.10
C GLU A 246 31.67 5.12 22.72
N ASP A 247 30.83 5.49 23.69
CA ASP A 247 29.67 4.71 24.14
C ASP A 247 28.40 5.52 23.80
N GLU A 248 27.53 4.99 22.97
CA GLU A 248 26.24 4.43 23.43
C GLU A 248 25.33 4.04 22.26
N GLU A 249 24.45 3.11 22.62
CA GLU A 249 23.47 2.29 21.89
C GLU A 249 22.46 3.01 20.98
#